data_AF-A0A940PIB0-F1
#
_entry.id   AF-A0A940PIB0-F1
#
_cell.length_a   1.000
_cell.length_b   1.000
_cell.length_c   1.000
_cell.angle_alpha   90.00
_cell.angle_beta   90.00
_cell.angle_gamma   90.00
#
_symmetry.space_group_name_H-M   'P 1'
#
loop_
_entity.id
_entity.type
_entity.pdbx_description
1 polymer ?
#
loop_
_entity_poly.entity_id
_entity_poly.type
_entity_poly.pdbx_seq_one_letter_code
_entity_poly.pdbx_strand_id
1 'polypeptide(L)'
;MDGNFYIPIRWASKQLGLATKWNEERKTAGLTTPSAYLEWDLERQTVSVNGASMPLKETSFISEGALLVKLSWIAQYLQVQYAFQPNPSRVDLAYVQQMDTAYRESNYSEDT
;
A
#
# COMPACT_ATOMS: atom_id res chain seq x y z
N MET A 1 12.44 19.78 1.13
CA MET A 1 10.98 20.02 1.28
C MET A 1 10.42 18.80 1.98
N ASP A 2 10.29 18.84 3.30
CA ASP A 2 9.67 17.76 4.08
C ASP A 2 8.15 17.91 4.04
N GLY A 3 7.61 17.95 2.83
CA GLY A 3 6.17 17.90 2.60
C GLY A 3 5.71 16.50 2.97
N ASN A 4 5.12 16.35 4.15
CA ASN A 4 4.44 15.12 4.52
C ASN A 4 3.22 14.97 3.61
N PHE A 5 3.37 14.30 2.47
CA PHE A 5 2.27 13.94 1.60
C PHE A 5 1.52 12.77 2.21
N TYR A 6 0.21 12.90 2.30
CA TYR A 6 -0.66 11.83 2.76
C TYR A 6 -1.62 11.43 1.67
N ILE A 7 -1.88 10.14 1.58
CA ILE A 7 -2.82 9.57 0.62
C ILE A 7 -3.93 8.81 1.36
N PRO A 8 -5.20 8.88 0.89
CA PRO A 8 -6.26 8.04 1.42
C PRO A 8 -6.02 6.57 1.04
N ILE A 9 -5.90 5.69 2.03
CA ILE A 9 -5.49 4.31 1.77
C ILE A 9 -6.49 3.54 0.90
N ARG A 10 -7.79 3.80 1.09
CA ARG A 10 -8.86 3.18 0.30
C ARG A 10 -8.82 3.61 -1.17
N TRP A 11 -8.42 4.85 -1.43
CA TRP A 11 -8.23 5.33 -2.79
C TRP A 11 -7.01 4.65 -3.42
N ALA A 12 -5.88 4.65 -2.70
CA ALA A 12 -4.63 4.07 -3.20
C ALA A 12 -4.77 2.57 -3.51
N SER A 13 -5.40 1.80 -2.62
CA SER A 13 -5.64 0.37 -2.82
C SER A 13 -6.49 0.12 -4.07
N LYS A 14 -7.52 0.94 -4.32
CA LYS A 14 -8.37 0.83 -5.50
C LYS A 14 -7.59 1.11 -6.79
N GLN A 15 -6.73 2.12 -6.80
CA GLN A 15 -5.90 2.43 -7.98
C GLN A 15 -4.88 1.33 -8.29
N LEU A 16 -4.35 0.69 -7.25
CA LEU A 16 -3.32 -0.33 -7.36
C LEU A 16 -3.86 -1.77 -7.43
N GLY A 17 -5.19 -1.96 -7.39
CA GLY A 17 -5.81 -3.28 -7.38
C GLY A 17 -5.51 -4.11 -6.13
N LEU A 18 -5.18 -3.46 -5.01
CA LEU A 18 -4.82 -4.13 -3.76
C LEU A 18 -6.06 -4.46 -2.91
N ALA A 19 -6.03 -5.64 -2.29
CA ALA A 19 -7.10 -6.10 -1.42
C ALA A 19 -7.06 -5.38 -0.06
N THR A 20 -8.19 -4.74 0.29
CA THR A 20 -8.42 -4.18 1.62
C THR A 20 -9.42 -5.03 2.38
N LYS A 21 -9.22 -5.16 3.70
CA LYS A 21 -10.12 -5.86 4.59
C LYS A 21 -10.49 -4.94 5.74
N TRP A 22 -11.78 -4.77 5.99
CA TRP A 22 -12.26 -4.12 7.20
C TRP A 22 -12.78 -5.17 8.17
N ASN A 23 -12.38 -5.07 9.43
CA ASN A 23 -12.93 -5.86 10.52
C ASN A 23 -13.62 -4.90 11.50
N GLU A 24 -14.96 -4.96 11.50
CA GLU A 24 -15.83 -4.10 12.29
C GLU A 24 -15.70 -4.35 13.80
N GLU A 25 -15.55 -5.62 14.21
CA GLU A 25 -15.45 -6.01 15.62
C GLU A 25 -14.16 -5.49 16.26
N ARG A 26 -13.04 -5.61 15.54
CA ARG A 26 -11.73 -5.15 15.99
C ARG A 26 -11.41 -3.72 15.59
N LYS A 27 -12.30 -3.04 14.85
CA LYS A 27 -12.06 -1.71 14.24
C LYS A 27 -10.71 -1.63 13.53
N THR A 28 -10.37 -2.67 12.78
CA THR A 28 -9.08 -2.80 12.08
C THR A 28 -9.24 -2.73 10.58
N ALA A 29 -8.38 -1.94 9.94
CA ALA A 29 -8.22 -1.90 8.50
C ALA A 29 -6.96 -2.68 8.10
N GLY A 30 -7.10 -3.70 7.28
CA GLY A 30 -6.02 -4.49 6.72
C GLY A 30 -5.79 -4.17 5.24
N LEU A 31 -4.53 -4.18 4.81
CA LEU A 31 -4.12 -4.05 3.41
C LEU A 31 -3.01 -5.06 3.11
N THR A 32 -3.25 -5.90 2.10
CA THR A 32 -2.20 -6.75 1.53
C THR A 32 -1.49 -5.98 0.43
N THR A 33 -0.20 -5.70 0.64
CA THR A 33 0.68 -5.07 -0.34
C THR A 33 1.62 -6.11 -0.97
N PRO A 34 2.32 -5.78 -2.06
CA PRO A 34 3.29 -6.71 -2.67
C PRO A 34 4.37 -7.24 -1.72
N SER A 35 4.78 -6.47 -0.70
CA SER A 35 5.88 -6.87 0.19
C SER A 35 5.51 -7.03 1.67
N ALA A 36 4.28 -6.70 2.07
CA ALA A 36 3.86 -6.75 3.48
C ALA A 36 2.33 -6.80 3.65
N TYR A 37 1.90 -7.34 4.79
CA TYR A 37 0.56 -7.10 5.33
C TYR A 37 0.60 -5.93 6.31
N LEU A 38 -0.23 -4.92 6.06
CA LEU A 38 -0.38 -3.75 6.91
C LEU A 38 -1.73 -3.84 7.63
N GLU A 39 -1.75 -3.65 8.95
CA GLU A 39 -2.99 -3.59 9.74
C GLU A 39 -2.99 -2.33 10.61
N TRP A 40 -4.00 -1.47 10.44
CA TRP A 40 -4.27 -0.32 11.28
C TRP A 40 -5.35 -0.66 12.28
N ASP A 41 -5.01 -0.64 13.57
CA ASP A 41 -5.94 -0.79 14.68
C ASP A 41 -6.33 0.60 15.20
N LEU A 42 -7.55 1.02 14.88
CA LEU A 42 -8.02 2.37 15.16
C LEU A 42 -8.43 2.54 16.62
N GLU A 43 -8.78 1.47 17.33
CA GLU A 43 -9.06 1.54 18.76
C GLU A 43 -7.77 1.64 19.57
N ARG A 44 -6.77 0.81 19.24
CA ARG A 44 -5.48 0.80 19.93
C ARG A 44 -4.52 1.89 19.47
N GLN A 45 -4.87 2.62 18.42
CA GLN A 45 -4.03 3.67 17.82
C GLN A 45 -2.64 3.13 17.43
N THR A 46 -2.62 1.97 16.79
CA THR A 46 -1.40 1.33 16.29
C THR A 46 -1.51 0.95 14.82
N VAL A 47 -0.37 0.90 14.14
CA VAL A 47 -0.21 0.25 12.84
C VAL A 47 0.77 -0.90 12.99
N SER A 48 0.54 -2.02 12.31
CA SER A 48 1.47 -3.13 12.27
C SER A 48 1.90 -3.45 10.84
N VAL A 49 3.15 -3.88 10.70
CA VAL A 49 3.74 -4.39 9.47
C VAL A 49 4.13 -5.84 9.72
N ASN A 50 3.46 -6.78 9.06
CA ASN A 50 3.64 -8.23 9.30
C ASN A 50 3.55 -8.60 10.79
N GLY A 51 2.65 -7.92 11.55
CA GLY A 51 2.43 -8.15 12.98
C GLY A 51 3.35 -7.35 13.93
N ALA A 52 4.40 -6.71 13.44
CA ALA A 52 5.23 -5.81 14.25
C ALA A 52 4.56 -4.43 14.37
N SER A 53 4.15 -4.06 15.58
CA SER A 53 3.36 -2.85 15.83
C SER A 53 4.19 -1.61 16.17
N MET A 54 3.71 -0.45 15.72
CA MET A 54 4.20 0.89 16.04
C MET A 54 3.02 1.85 16.25
N PRO A 55 3.22 3.01 16.92
CA PRO A 55 2.16 4.01 17.10
C PRO A 55 1.61 4.53 15.77
N LEU A 56 0.28 4.63 15.67
CA LEU A 56 -0.43 5.09 14.46
C LEU A 56 0.08 6.45 13.97
N LYS A 57 0.24 7.40 14.90
CA LYS A 57 0.66 8.79 14.64
C LYS A 57 2.01 8.92 13.93
N GLU A 58 2.84 7.89 13.94
CA GLU A 58 4.13 7.90 13.25
C GLU A 58 3.97 7.81 11.73
N THR A 59 2.87 7.24 11.25
CA THR A 59 2.69 6.91 9.83
C THR A 59 1.36 7.40 9.25
N SER A 60 0.33 7.55 10.07
CA SER A 60 -1.01 7.83 9.59
C SER A 60 -1.89 8.56 10.61
N PHE A 61 -3.00 9.10 10.13
CA PHE A 61 -4.06 9.68 10.94
C PHE A 61 -5.41 9.55 10.25
N ILE A 62 -6.49 9.73 11.01
CA ILE A 62 -7.85 9.81 10.48
C ILE A 62 -8.24 11.27 10.33
N SER A 63 -8.75 11.65 9.15
CA SER A 63 -9.34 12.97 8.90
C SER A 63 -10.58 12.81 8.04
N GLU A 64 -11.69 13.44 8.45
CA GLU A 64 -12.97 13.37 7.72
C GLU A 64 -13.41 11.94 7.37
N GLY A 65 -13.14 10.99 8.26
CA GLY A 65 -13.47 9.57 8.07
C GLY A 65 -12.54 8.80 7.12
N ALA A 66 -11.49 9.44 6.58
CA ALA A 66 -10.48 8.80 5.76
C ALA A 66 -9.21 8.49 6.55
N LEU A 67 -8.66 7.29 6.35
CA LEU A 67 -7.33 6.92 6.82
C LEU A 67 -6.27 7.43 5.85
N LEU A 68 -5.56 8.47 6.29
CA LEU A 68 -4.51 9.17 5.57
C LEU A 68 -3.15 8.64 6.01
N VAL A 69 -2.35 8.15 5.07
CA VAL A 69 -1.06 7.51 5.34
C VAL A 69 0.06 8.29 4.66
N LYS A 70 1.18 8.50 5.37
CA LYS A 70 2.39 9.12 4.82
C LYS A 70 2.83 8.34 3.57
N LEU A 71 2.86 9.03 2.43
CA LEU A 71 3.27 8.46 1.16
C LEU A 71 4.69 7.90 1.24
N SER A 72 5.61 8.66 1.84
CA SER A 72 7.01 8.26 1.99
C SER A 72 7.20 6.97 2.79
N TRP A 73 6.32 6.73 3.78
CA TRP A 73 6.37 5.51 4.58
C TRP A 73 5.78 4.31 3.83
N ILE A 74 4.63 4.48 3.16
CA ILE A 74 3.92 3.36 2.54
C ILE A 74 4.46 2.98 1.15
N ALA A 75 5.10 3.91 0.43
CA ALA A 75 5.56 3.68 -0.94
C ALA A 75 6.45 2.44 -1.10
N GLN A 76 7.32 2.17 -0.11
CA GLN A 76 8.19 0.99 -0.11
C GLN A 76 7.40 -0.33 -0.11
N TYR A 77 6.24 -0.37 0.56
CA TYR A 77 5.41 -1.58 0.64
C TYR A 77 4.57 -1.77 -0.62
N LEU A 78 4.15 -0.66 -1.23
CA LEU A 78 3.39 -0.66 -2.48
C LEU A 78 4.27 -0.93 -3.72
N GLN A 79 5.60 -0.91 -3.57
CA GLN A 79 6.56 -0.99 -4.67
C GLN A 79 6.32 0.07 -5.77
N VAL A 80 5.90 1.26 -5.35
CA VAL A 80 5.68 2.41 -6.25
C VAL A 80 6.84 3.38 -6.17
N GLN A 81 7.25 3.92 -7.32
CA GLN A 81 8.08 5.11 -7.35
C GLN A 81 7.18 6.34 -7.35
N TYR A 82 7.57 7.39 -6.64
CA TYR A 82 6.82 8.65 -6.66
C TYR A 82 7.73 9.84 -6.90
N ALA A 83 7.25 10.79 -7.71
CA ALA A 83 7.93 12.06 -7.95
C ALA A 83 7.00 13.20 -7.54
N PHE A 84 7.54 14.14 -6.75
CA PHE A 84 6.83 15.36 -6.43
C PHE A 84 7.10 16.42 -7.51
N GLN A 85 6.04 16.92 -8.12
CA GLN A 85 6.08 18.08 -8.99
C GLN A 85 5.59 19.30 -8.19
N PRO A 86 6.41 20.35 -8.04
CA PRO A 86 6.04 21.51 -7.23
C PRO A 86 5.07 22.47 -7.93
N ASN A 87 4.95 22.44 -9.27
CA ASN A 87 4.16 23.41 -10.02
C ASN A 87 3.50 22.81 -11.27
N PRO A 88 2.21 22.40 -11.20
CA PRO A 88 1.34 22.39 -10.02
C PRO A 88 1.79 21.34 -8.99
N SER A 89 1.41 21.51 -7.71
CA SER A 89 1.68 20.51 -6.66
C SER A 89 0.98 19.18 -6.96
N ARG A 90 1.72 18.26 -7.57
CA ARG A 90 1.24 16.94 -8.00
C ARG A 90 2.22 15.87 -7.53
N VAL A 91 1.69 14.69 -7.20
CA VAL A 91 2.48 13.48 -7.01
C VAL A 91 2.20 12.55 -8.18
N ASP A 92 3.23 12.24 -8.96
CA ASP A 92 3.16 11.17 -9.97
C ASP A 92 3.54 9.84 -9.32
N LEU A 93 2.67 8.84 -9.45
CA LEU A 93 2.90 7.48 -8.97
C LEU A 93 3.19 6.57 -10.16
N ALA A 94 4.41 6.05 -10.24
CA ALA A 94 4.79 5.02 -11.20
C ALA A 94 4.68 3.65 -10.52
N TYR A 95 3.67 2.89 -10.92
CA TYR A 95 3.52 1.49 -10.54
C TYR A 95 4.23 0.62 -11.59
N VAL A 96 5.23 -0.16 -11.17
CA VAL A 96 5.85 -1.15 -12.03
C VAL A 96 5.08 -2.45 -11.85
N GLN A 97 4.16 -2.75 -12.77
CA GLN A 97 3.51 -4.05 -12.80
C GLN A 97 4.57 -5.10 -13.15
N GLN A 98 4.99 -5.91 -12.17
CA GLN A 98 5.80 -7.08 -12.45
C GLN A 98 4.94 -8.02 -13.30
N MET A 99 5.34 -8.20 -14.56
CA MET A 99 4.74 -9.23 -15.40
C MET A 99 4.99 -10.57 -14.72
N ASP A 100 3.91 -11.28 -14.39
CA ASP A 100 3.96 -12.70 -14.10
C ASP A 100 4.58 -13.35 -15.34
N THR A 101 5.86 -13.69 -15.29
CA THR A 101 6.46 -14.51 -16.34
C THR A 101 5.79 -15.86 -16.21
N ALA A 102 4.69 -16.05 -16.94
CA ALA A 102 4.15 -17.36 -17.25
C ALA A 102 5.32 -18.20 -17.76
N TYR A 103 5.82 -19.09 -16.92
CA TYR A 103 6.87 -20.00 -17.32
C TYR A 103 6.32 -20.83 -18.48
N ARG A 104 7.05 -20.74 -19.59
CA ARG A 104 6.75 -21.23 -20.93
C ARG A 104 6.61 -22.75 -20.91
N GLU A 105 5.64 -23.25 -21.67
CA GLU A 105 5.36 -24.67 -21.92
C GLU A 105 6.64 -25.49 -22.14
N SER A 106 6.76 -26.59 -21.42
CA SER A 106 7.67 -27.67 -21.76
C SER A 106 7.19 -28.32 -23.06
N ASN A 107 7.76 -27.94 -24.20
CA ASN A 107 7.70 -28.77 -25.39
C ASN A 107 8.51 -30.05 -25.10
N TYR A 108 7.82 -31.12 -24.72
CA TYR A 108 8.39 -32.47 -24.86
C TYR A 108 8.07 -32.93 -26.28
N SER A 109 9.10 -32.91 -27.13
CA SER A 109 9.03 -33.42 -28.49
C SER A 109 8.70 -34.91 -28.48
N GLU A 110 7.65 -35.30 -29.20
CA GLU A 110 7.58 -36.65 -29.76
C GLU A 110 8.79 -36.84 -30.67
N ASP A 111 9.68 -37.77 -30.33
CA ASP A 111 10.65 -38.35 -31.25
C ASP A 111 10.29 -39.83 -31.42
N THR A 112 10.41 -40.27 -32.67
CA THR A 112 9.82 -41.44 -33.32
C THR A 112 10.43 -42.78 -32.90
#